data_AF-A0A511KKL0-F1
#
_entry.id   AF-A0A511KKL0-F1
#
_cell.length_a   1.000
_cell.length_b   1.000
_cell.length_c   1.000
_cell.angle_alpha   90.00
_cell.angle_beta   90.00
_cell.angle_gamma   90.00
#
_symmetry.space_group_name_H-M   'P 1'
#
loop_
_entity.id
_entity.type
_entity.pdbx_description
1 polymer ?
#
loop_
_entity_poly.entity_id
_entity_poly.type
_entity_poly.pdbx_seq_one_letter_code
_entity_poly.pdbx_strand_id
1 'polypeptide(L)'
;MSNKPDTLKSGEEKVAEQSASALKSFISGGAGGVAAVLVGQPFDLTKVRLQTAAPGQYTGALDVVKQTFARDGVRGFYRGMGPPLAGVTPMFAVSFWGYAMGKKLVYALTPNRTTSVLSYGELAAAGFFSAIPTTLVAAPVERVKVLLQMQGQGGKQLYSGPLDAVSKLYREGGLRSIYRGTLATVARDGPGSAAYFVVYEMVKKRLTPAGQDPSQLSLSAVMVAGGSAGVAMWTLAIPPDVVKSRLQGAPEGTYKGFVDCARQTVAKDGVGALFKGFGPAMARLGVELSMQLMNALF
;
A
#
# COMPACT_ATOMS: atom_id res chain seq x y z
N MET A 1 -21.57 53.85 23.09
CA MET A 1 -20.72 52.64 23.14
C MET A 1 -21.61 51.42 23.01
N SER A 2 -21.55 50.67 21.90
CA SER A 2 -21.76 49.22 21.84
C SER A 2 -21.97 48.83 20.38
N ASN A 3 -20.93 48.29 19.74
CA ASN A 3 -21.11 47.41 18.58
C ASN A 3 -19.87 46.53 18.39
N LYS A 4 -19.81 45.42 19.15
CA LYS A 4 -18.90 44.29 18.89
C LYS A 4 -19.34 43.03 19.68
N PRO A 5 -20.36 42.28 19.21
CA PRO A 5 -20.44 40.86 19.57
C PRO A 5 -20.60 39.89 18.39
N ASP A 6 -21.03 40.33 17.20
CA ASP A 6 -21.51 39.39 16.16
C ASP A 6 -20.42 38.81 15.25
N THR A 7 -19.28 39.49 15.07
CA THR A 7 -18.20 38.99 14.21
C THR A 7 -17.38 37.86 14.84
N LEU A 8 -17.28 37.82 16.18
CA LEU A 8 -16.51 36.79 16.90
C LEU A 8 -17.26 35.46 16.94
N LYS A 9 -18.58 35.48 17.18
CA LYS A 9 -19.44 34.28 17.16
C LYS A 9 -19.41 33.56 15.81
N SER A 10 -19.42 34.30 14.69
CA SER A 10 -19.35 33.68 13.35
C SER A 10 -17.99 33.02 13.05
N GLY A 11 -16.91 33.49 13.69
CA GLY A 11 -15.58 32.89 13.57
C GLY A 11 -15.47 31.59 14.37
N GLU A 12 -15.98 31.59 15.60
CA GLU A 12 -16.02 30.41 16.46
C GLU A 12 -16.94 29.31 15.89
N GLU A 13 -18.10 29.68 15.34
CA GLU A 13 -18.99 28.74 14.66
C GLU A 13 -18.36 28.13 13.40
N LYS A 14 -17.68 28.93 12.58
CA LYS A 14 -16.96 28.40 11.39
C LYS A 14 -15.81 27.48 11.77
N VAL A 15 -15.06 27.79 12.84
CA VAL A 15 -13.98 26.93 13.34
C VAL A 15 -14.55 25.64 13.93
N ALA A 16 -15.67 25.71 14.66
CA ALA A 16 -16.36 24.54 15.19
C ALA A 16 -16.92 23.65 14.06
N GLU A 17 -17.51 24.25 13.02
CA GLU A 17 -18.04 23.54 11.86
C GLU A 17 -16.94 22.89 11.02
N GLN A 18 -15.82 23.59 10.79
CA GLN A 18 -14.63 23.02 10.16
C GLN A 18 -14.04 21.87 10.98
N SER A 19 -13.99 22.01 12.30
CA SER A 19 -13.49 20.97 13.21
C SER A 19 -14.40 19.75 13.22
N ALA A 20 -15.71 19.95 13.22
CA ALA A 20 -16.71 18.87 13.14
C ALA A 20 -16.65 18.15 11.79
N SER A 21 -16.49 18.88 10.69
CA SER A 21 -16.31 18.31 9.35
C SER A 21 -15.01 17.51 9.22
N ALA A 22 -13.91 18.04 9.76
CA ALA A 22 -12.62 17.34 9.83
C ALA A 22 -12.72 16.06 10.67
N LEU A 23 -13.40 16.11 11.81
CA LEU A 23 -13.61 14.94 12.68
C LEU A 23 -14.47 13.88 11.99
N LYS A 24 -15.56 14.27 11.32
CA LYS A 24 -16.39 13.35 10.52
C LYS A 24 -15.57 12.70 9.40
N SER A 25 -14.75 13.47 8.70
CA SER A 25 -13.86 12.97 7.64
C SER A 25 -12.80 12.03 8.18
N PHE A 26 -12.26 12.32 9.37
CA PHE A 26 -11.28 11.48 10.04
C PHE A 26 -11.87 10.13 10.50
N ILE A 27 -13.04 10.16 11.14
CA ILE A 27 -13.72 8.94 11.60
C ILE A 27 -14.17 8.08 10.42
N SER A 28 -14.80 8.68 9.41
CA SER A 28 -15.25 7.95 8.21
C SER A 28 -14.07 7.40 7.41
N GLY A 29 -12.99 8.17 7.23
CA GLY A 29 -11.75 7.71 6.61
C GLY A 29 -11.08 6.58 7.42
N GLY A 30 -11.05 6.70 8.75
CA GLY A 30 -10.51 5.69 9.64
C GLY A 30 -11.30 4.38 9.61
N ALA A 31 -12.63 4.45 9.70
CA ALA A 31 -13.52 3.29 9.59
C ALA A 31 -13.40 2.61 8.21
N GLY A 32 -13.37 3.39 7.14
CA GLY A 32 -13.13 2.89 5.78
C GLY A 32 -11.78 2.19 5.65
N GLY A 33 -10.72 2.77 6.24
CA GLY A 33 -9.39 2.18 6.28
C GLY A 33 -9.35 0.84 7.03
N VAL A 34 -10.00 0.75 8.19
CA VAL A 34 -10.10 -0.49 8.98
C VAL A 34 -10.86 -1.56 8.19
N ALA A 35 -12.01 -1.21 7.59
CA ALA A 35 -12.80 -2.13 6.78
C ALA A 35 -11.99 -2.66 5.58
N ALA A 36 -11.28 -1.80 4.87
CA ALA A 36 -10.40 -2.18 3.76
C ALA A 36 -9.30 -3.14 4.21
N VAL A 37 -8.67 -2.91 5.37
CA VAL A 37 -7.66 -3.83 5.92
C VAL A 37 -8.29 -5.17 6.29
N LEU A 38 -9.45 -5.18 6.97
CA LEU A 38 -10.12 -6.42 7.38
C LEU A 38 -10.48 -7.31 6.20
N VAL A 39 -10.98 -6.71 5.13
CA VAL A 39 -11.39 -7.45 3.93
C VAL A 39 -10.19 -7.83 3.05
N GLY A 40 -9.16 -6.97 2.98
CA GLY A 40 -7.94 -7.25 2.23
C GLY A 40 -6.99 -8.24 2.89
N GLN A 41 -7.04 -8.38 4.22
CA GLN A 41 -6.05 -9.16 4.98
C GLN A 41 -5.96 -10.64 4.57
N PRO A 42 -7.06 -11.39 4.35
CA PRO A 42 -6.97 -12.78 3.90
C PRO A 42 -6.23 -12.95 2.57
N PHE A 43 -6.42 -11.99 1.64
CA PHE A 43 -5.72 -11.97 0.36
C PHE A 43 -4.23 -11.64 0.54
N ASP A 44 -3.92 -10.66 1.39
CA ASP A 44 -2.54 -10.30 1.72
C ASP A 44 -1.77 -11.46 2.37
N LEU A 45 -2.39 -12.15 3.32
CA LEU A 45 -1.80 -13.33 3.94
C LEU A 45 -1.53 -14.40 2.89
N THR A 46 -2.52 -14.70 2.05
CA THR A 46 -2.41 -15.73 1.00
C THR A 46 -1.27 -15.38 0.03
N LYS A 47 -1.18 -14.12 -0.38
CA LYS A 47 -0.10 -13.60 -1.22
C LYS A 47 1.26 -13.81 -0.56
N VAL A 48 1.47 -13.32 0.66
CA VAL A 48 2.77 -13.39 1.34
C VAL A 48 3.19 -14.83 1.58
N ARG A 49 2.26 -15.71 1.96
CA ARG A 49 2.54 -17.15 2.11
C ARG A 49 2.99 -17.76 0.79
N LEU A 50 2.27 -17.53 -0.31
CA LEU A 50 2.71 -18.00 -1.63
C LEU A 50 4.09 -17.49 -2.05
N GLN A 51 4.42 -16.24 -1.74
CA GLN A 51 5.70 -15.62 -2.10
C GLN A 51 6.89 -16.18 -1.30
N THR A 52 6.64 -16.58 -0.06
CA THR A 52 7.69 -16.96 0.92
C THR A 52 7.76 -18.45 1.22
N ALA A 53 6.76 -19.23 0.79
CA ALA A 53 6.71 -20.66 0.99
C ALA A 53 7.89 -21.39 0.35
N ALA A 54 8.30 -22.48 0.99
CA ALA A 54 9.29 -23.38 0.43
C ALA A 54 8.75 -24.07 -0.84
N PRO A 55 9.64 -24.51 -1.76
CA PRO A 55 9.23 -25.28 -2.93
C PRO A 55 8.37 -26.50 -2.53
N GLY A 56 7.27 -26.72 -3.24
CA GLY A 56 6.35 -27.83 -3.00
C GLY A 56 5.41 -27.68 -1.80
N GLN A 57 5.53 -26.64 -0.98
CA GLN A 57 4.71 -26.46 0.22
C GLN A 57 3.23 -26.16 -0.10
N TYR A 58 2.98 -25.41 -1.18
CA TYR A 58 1.63 -25.08 -1.65
C TYR A 58 1.55 -25.29 -3.16
N THR A 59 0.44 -25.86 -3.60
CA THR A 59 0.09 -26.03 -5.02
C THR A 59 -0.50 -24.74 -5.61
N GLY A 60 -1.02 -23.83 -4.78
CA GLY A 60 -1.58 -22.55 -5.21
C GLY A 60 -2.30 -21.79 -4.11
N ALA A 61 -2.96 -20.68 -4.47
CA ALA A 61 -3.65 -19.80 -3.51
C ALA A 61 -4.75 -20.53 -2.72
N LEU A 62 -5.55 -21.37 -3.39
CA LEU A 62 -6.61 -22.13 -2.73
C LEU A 62 -6.07 -23.14 -1.72
N ASP A 63 -4.90 -23.72 -2.00
CA ASP A 63 -4.23 -24.64 -1.09
C ASP A 63 -3.72 -23.91 0.16
N VAL A 64 -3.15 -22.71 0.00
CA VAL A 64 -2.83 -21.85 1.14
C VAL A 64 -4.07 -21.58 1.98
N VAL A 65 -5.20 -21.22 1.37
CA VAL A 65 -6.46 -20.96 2.09
C VAL A 65 -6.93 -22.19 2.85
N LYS A 66 -7.01 -23.35 2.18
CA LYS A 66 -7.43 -24.62 2.79
C LYS A 66 -6.54 -25.02 3.96
N GLN A 67 -5.22 -25.00 3.78
CA GLN A 67 -4.27 -25.35 4.83
C GLN A 67 -4.29 -24.34 6.00
N THR A 68 -4.47 -23.05 5.71
CA THR A 68 -4.59 -22.02 6.75
C THR A 68 -5.83 -22.25 7.60
N PHE A 69 -6.98 -22.48 6.97
CA PHE A 69 -8.23 -22.74 7.67
C PHE A 69 -8.15 -24.03 8.50
N ALA A 70 -7.60 -25.11 7.92
CA ALA A 70 -7.46 -26.40 8.61
C ALA A 70 -6.54 -26.33 9.85
N ARG A 71 -5.48 -25.52 9.81
CA ARG A 71 -4.50 -25.42 10.91
C ARG A 71 -4.89 -24.39 11.97
N ASP A 72 -5.40 -23.25 11.54
CA ASP A 72 -5.50 -22.04 12.38
C ASP A 72 -6.92 -21.45 12.45
N GLY A 73 -7.87 -22.05 11.71
CA GLY A 73 -9.22 -21.55 11.57
C GLY A 73 -9.29 -20.15 10.95
N VAL A 74 -10.42 -19.47 11.16
CA VAL A 74 -10.67 -18.12 10.63
C VAL A 74 -9.65 -17.10 11.16
N ARG A 75 -9.23 -17.23 12.42
CA ARG A 75 -8.26 -16.33 13.04
C ARG A 75 -6.89 -16.38 12.36
N GLY A 76 -6.55 -17.51 11.73
CA GLY A 76 -5.33 -17.67 10.94
C GLY A 76 -5.19 -16.63 9.82
N PHE A 77 -6.30 -16.23 9.19
CA PHE A 77 -6.32 -15.27 8.07
C PHE A 77 -5.93 -13.85 8.49
N TYR A 78 -6.03 -13.53 9.78
CA TYR A 78 -5.80 -12.18 10.31
C TYR A 78 -4.42 -12.00 10.94
N ARG A 79 -3.52 -12.99 10.80
CA ARG A 79 -2.14 -12.86 11.26
C ARG A 79 -1.43 -11.69 10.59
N GLY A 80 -0.75 -10.88 11.40
CA GLY A 80 0.01 -9.72 10.90
C GLY A 80 -0.86 -8.54 10.44
N MET A 81 -2.13 -8.46 10.84
CA MET A 81 -3.00 -7.32 10.48
C MET A 81 -2.71 -6.04 11.29
N GLY A 82 -2.09 -6.18 12.47
CA GLY A 82 -1.79 -5.06 13.36
C GLY A 82 -0.93 -3.96 12.73
N PRO A 83 0.23 -4.27 12.10
CA PRO A 83 1.06 -3.26 11.48
C PRO A 83 0.34 -2.48 10.37
N PRO A 84 -0.39 -3.11 9.42
CA PRO A 84 -1.23 -2.38 8.46
C PRO A 84 -2.25 -1.44 9.10
N LEU A 85 -2.98 -1.87 10.14
CA LEU A 85 -3.96 -1.01 10.82
C LEU A 85 -3.33 0.26 11.40
N ALA A 86 -2.13 0.14 11.97
CA ALA A 86 -1.43 1.29 12.54
C ALA A 86 -0.71 2.15 11.48
N GLY A 87 -0.22 1.54 10.41
CA GLY A 87 0.67 2.18 9.45
C GLY A 87 -0.01 2.74 8.19
N VAL A 88 -1.22 2.30 7.85
CA VAL A 88 -1.85 2.65 6.57
C VAL A 88 -2.12 4.14 6.42
N THR A 89 -2.69 4.77 7.44
CA THR A 89 -3.02 6.20 7.44
C THR A 89 -1.77 7.10 7.31
N PRO A 90 -0.73 6.98 8.15
CA PRO A 90 0.46 7.80 7.99
C PRO A 90 1.20 7.52 6.67
N MET A 91 1.20 6.26 6.20
CA MET A 91 1.81 5.90 4.91
C MET A 91 1.14 6.63 3.73
N PHE A 92 -0.20 6.66 3.68
CA PHE A 92 -0.93 7.39 2.64
C PHE A 92 -0.76 8.90 2.76
N ALA A 93 -0.80 9.45 3.99
CA ALA A 93 -0.58 10.88 4.20
C ALA A 93 0.79 11.33 3.66
N VAL A 94 1.85 10.58 3.97
CA VAL A 94 3.20 10.85 3.47
C VAL A 94 3.28 10.64 1.95
N SER A 95 2.55 9.69 1.39
CA SER A 95 2.51 9.47 -0.07
C SER A 95 1.88 10.63 -0.82
N PHE A 96 0.70 11.10 -0.38
CA PHE A 96 0.07 12.27 -1.02
C PHE A 96 0.88 13.55 -0.85
N TRP A 97 1.47 13.75 0.33
CA TRP A 97 2.41 14.85 0.56
C TRP A 97 3.63 14.75 -0.36
N GLY A 98 4.24 13.57 -0.46
CA GLY A 98 5.37 13.29 -1.32
C GLY A 98 5.04 13.52 -2.79
N TYR A 99 3.85 13.13 -3.24
CA TYR A 99 3.38 13.37 -4.60
C TYR A 99 3.18 14.86 -4.88
N ALA A 100 2.58 15.60 -3.94
CA ALA A 100 2.44 17.05 -4.06
C ALA A 100 3.81 17.75 -4.12
N MET A 101 4.78 17.30 -3.32
CA MET A 101 6.15 17.80 -3.34
C MET A 101 6.85 17.44 -4.65
N GLY A 102 6.69 16.22 -5.15
CA GLY A 102 7.24 15.77 -6.43
C GLY A 102 6.74 16.63 -7.59
N LYS A 103 5.44 16.96 -7.61
CA LYS A 103 4.89 17.90 -8.60
C LYS A 103 5.53 19.28 -8.48
N LYS A 104 5.66 19.84 -7.26
CA LYS A 104 6.32 21.14 -7.03
C LYS A 104 7.76 21.14 -7.53
N LEU A 105 8.52 20.07 -7.29
CA LEU A 105 9.88 19.92 -7.77
C LEU A 105 9.93 19.93 -9.30
N VAL A 106 9.03 19.20 -9.95
CA VAL A 106 8.92 19.22 -11.41
C VAL A 106 8.67 20.63 -11.93
N TYR A 107 7.71 21.37 -11.36
CA TYR A 107 7.46 22.77 -11.74
C TYR A 107 8.70 23.65 -11.58
N ALA A 108 9.44 23.49 -10.47
CA ALA A 108 10.67 24.25 -10.22
C ALA A 108 11.78 23.94 -11.23
N LEU A 109 11.88 22.70 -11.70
CA LEU A 109 12.87 22.25 -12.68
C LEU A 109 12.51 22.59 -14.14
N THR A 110 11.31 23.12 -14.38
CA THR A 110 10.82 23.52 -15.72
C THR A 110 10.26 24.95 -15.69
N PRO A 111 11.12 25.95 -15.44
CA PRO A 111 10.69 27.34 -15.25
C PRO A 111 10.10 27.98 -16.51
N ASN A 112 10.52 27.54 -17.70
CA ASN A 112 10.07 28.10 -18.98
C ASN A 112 8.84 27.36 -19.57
N ARG A 113 8.02 26.72 -18.74
CA ARG A 113 6.84 25.98 -19.22
C ARG A 113 5.77 26.93 -19.76
N THR A 114 5.09 26.49 -20.81
CA THR A 114 3.98 27.21 -21.44
C THR A 114 2.60 26.73 -20.96
N THR A 115 2.53 25.56 -20.30
CA THR A 115 1.29 24.96 -19.82
C THR A 115 1.38 24.53 -18.35
N SER A 116 0.29 24.68 -17.61
CA SER A 116 0.17 24.21 -16.22
C SER A 116 -0.11 22.71 -16.13
N VAL A 117 -0.37 22.02 -17.25
CA VAL A 117 -0.65 20.59 -17.26
C VAL A 117 0.65 19.80 -17.28
N LEU A 118 0.83 18.90 -16.32
CA LEU A 118 1.95 17.98 -16.27
C LEU A 118 1.77 16.85 -17.30
N SER A 119 2.85 16.51 -18.00
CA SER A 119 2.93 15.33 -18.86
C SER A 119 2.87 14.04 -18.04
N TYR A 120 2.55 12.92 -18.69
CA TYR A 120 2.55 11.62 -18.01
C TYR A 120 3.93 11.23 -17.47
N GLY A 121 5.03 11.62 -18.13
CA GLY A 121 6.38 11.40 -17.61
C GLY A 121 6.67 12.19 -16.33
N GLU A 122 6.19 13.44 -16.26
CA GLU A 122 6.30 14.28 -15.07
C GLU A 122 5.45 13.75 -13.91
N LEU A 123 4.23 13.28 -14.20
CA LEU A 123 3.36 12.63 -13.22
C LEU A 123 3.97 11.32 -12.71
N ALA A 124 4.59 10.53 -13.60
CA ALA A 124 5.33 9.33 -13.24
C ALA A 124 6.51 9.66 -12.31
N ALA A 125 7.28 10.71 -12.62
CA ALA A 125 8.41 11.15 -11.79
C ALA A 125 7.93 11.63 -10.40
N ALA A 126 6.85 12.41 -10.34
CA ALA A 126 6.25 12.83 -9.08
C ALA A 126 5.72 11.63 -8.27
N GLY A 127 5.10 10.65 -8.92
CA GLY A 127 4.63 9.41 -8.30
C GLY A 127 5.77 8.53 -7.82
N PHE A 128 6.88 8.44 -8.56
CA PHE A 128 8.07 7.73 -8.09
C PHE A 128 8.66 8.43 -6.86
N PHE A 129 8.79 9.77 -6.91
CA PHE A 129 9.33 10.56 -5.82
C PHE A 129 8.51 10.37 -4.53
N SER A 130 7.18 10.27 -4.62
CA SER A 130 6.32 10.07 -3.46
C SER A 130 6.63 8.78 -2.70
N ALA A 131 7.10 7.73 -3.38
CA ALA A 131 7.45 6.47 -2.76
C ALA A 131 8.65 6.57 -1.80
N ILE A 132 9.57 7.51 -2.00
CA ILE A 132 10.80 7.64 -1.20
C ILE A 132 10.48 7.99 0.27
N PRO A 133 9.81 9.12 0.59
CA PRO A 133 9.45 9.42 1.97
C PRO A 133 8.44 8.42 2.53
N THR A 134 7.53 7.90 1.71
CA THR A 134 6.56 6.86 2.14
C THR A 134 7.26 5.60 2.59
N THR A 135 8.34 5.19 1.92
CA THR A 135 9.10 3.99 2.27
C THR A 135 9.69 4.06 3.68
N LEU A 136 10.04 5.25 4.18
CA LEU A 136 10.55 5.39 5.56
C LEU A 136 9.52 4.94 6.60
N VAL A 137 8.24 5.13 6.32
CA VAL A 137 7.14 4.66 7.16
C VAL A 137 6.76 3.22 6.80
N ALA A 138 6.70 2.90 5.50
CA ALA A 138 6.24 1.61 5.01
C ALA A 138 7.21 0.47 5.33
N ALA A 139 8.52 0.67 5.17
CA ALA A 139 9.52 -0.39 5.34
C ALA A 139 9.44 -1.12 6.70
N PRO A 140 9.42 -0.45 7.87
CA PRO A 140 9.28 -1.14 9.15
C PRO A 140 7.93 -1.83 9.30
N VAL A 141 6.84 -1.18 8.87
CA VAL A 141 5.48 -1.72 8.96
C VAL A 141 5.33 -2.99 8.13
N GLU A 142 5.80 -2.94 6.88
CA GLU A 142 5.73 -4.05 5.94
C GLU A 142 6.61 -5.22 6.37
N ARG A 143 7.81 -4.95 6.90
CA ARG A 143 8.67 -6.02 7.37
C ARG A 143 8.02 -6.80 8.51
N VAL A 144 7.51 -6.09 9.52
CA VAL A 144 6.82 -6.74 10.66
C VAL A 144 5.59 -7.50 10.17
N LYS A 145 4.81 -6.93 9.25
CA LYS A 145 3.68 -7.61 8.61
C LYS A 145 4.10 -8.92 7.95
N VAL A 146 5.12 -8.91 7.10
CA VAL A 146 5.58 -10.09 6.35
C VAL A 146 6.01 -11.20 7.32
N LEU A 147 6.82 -10.87 8.32
CA LEU A 147 7.28 -11.85 9.32
C LEU A 147 6.13 -12.51 10.08
N LEU A 148 5.12 -11.72 10.49
CA LEU A 148 3.94 -12.23 11.17
C LEU A 148 3.04 -13.08 10.25
N GLN A 149 2.92 -12.70 8.98
CA GLN A 149 2.12 -13.42 7.98
C GLN A 149 2.74 -14.75 7.56
N MET A 150 4.07 -14.85 7.64
CA MET A 150 4.80 -16.10 7.39
C MET A 150 4.58 -17.16 8.47
N GLN A 151 4.23 -16.76 9.70
CA GLN A 151 3.97 -17.71 10.78
C GLN A 151 2.74 -18.58 10.48
N GLY A 152 2.78 -19.85 10.85
CA GLY A 152 1.72 -20.83 10.56
C GLY A 152 1.92 -21.58 9.23
N GLN A 153 2.99 -21.30 8.50
CA GLN A 153 3.48 -22.09 7.36
C GLN A 153 4.24 -23.36 7.79
N GLY A 154 4.10 -23.81 9.04
CA GLY A 154 4.96 -24.82 9.65
C GLY A 154 6.10 -24.19 10.46
N GLY A 155 6.70 -24.96 11.37
CA GLY A 155 7.71 -24.47 12.30
C GLY A 155 7.17 -23.80 13.56
N LYS A 156 8.07 -23.38 14.45
CA LYS A 156 7.74 -22.75 15.74
C LYS A 156 7.30 -21.30 15.53
N GLN A 157 6.31 -20.85 16.29
CA GLN A 157 5.96 -19.43 16.36
C GLN A 157 7.13 -18.63 16.96
N LEU A 158 7.67 -17.69 16.19
CA LEU A 158 8.83 -16.87 16.57
C LEU A 158 8.42 -15.56 17.24
N TYR A 159 7.25 -15.04 16.91
CA TYR A 159 6.73 -13.74 17.34
C TYR A 159 5.33 -13.88 17.94
N SER A 160 5.12 -13.31 19.13
CA SER A 160 3.79 -13.25 19.76
C SER A 160 2.91 -12.14 19.17
N GLY A 161 3.52 -11.12 18.57
CA GLY A 161 2.81 -10.01 17.93
C GLY A 161 3.75 -8.94 17.35
N PRO A 162 3.21 -7.80 16.89
CA PRO A 162 3.99 -6.74 16.24
C PRO A 162 5.09 -6.14 17.11
N LEU A 163 4.79 -5.84 18.39
CA LEU A 163 5.76 -5.24 19.29
C LEU A 163 6.90 -6.19 19.65
N ASP A 164 6.58 -7.48 19.86
CA ASP A 164 7.58 -8.52 20.08
C ASP A 164 8.47 -8.71 18.85
N ALA A 165 7.91 -8.67 17.64
CA ALA A 165 8.68 -8.68 16.40
C ALA A 165 9.64 -7.50 16.30
N VAL A 166 9.18 -6.27 16.56
CA VAL A 166 10.06 -5.09 16.57
C VAL A 166 11.17 -5.23 17.63
N SER A 167 10.83 -5.67 18.84
CA SER A 167 11.79 -5.84 19.94
C SER A 167 12.88 -6.86 19.58
N LYS A 168 12.49 -8.02 19.03
CA LYS A 168 13.42 -9.07 18.61
C LYS A 168 14.30 -8.63 17.45
N LEU A 169 13.74 -7.99 16.43
CA LEU A 169 14.51 -7.44 15.31
C LEU A 169 15.52 -6.40 15.77
N TYR A 170 15.12 -5.52 16.70
CA TYR A 170 16.04 -4.53 17.25
C TYR A 170 17.18 -5.18 18.04
N ARG A 171 16.92 -6.25 18.79
CA ARG A 171 17.95 -7.03 19.50
C ARG A 171 18.86 -7.82 18.56
N GLU A 172 18.34 -8.28 17.42
CA GLU A 172 19.09 -9.05 16.43
C GLU A 172 20.11 -8.18 15.67
N GLY A 173 19.70 -6.98 15.21
CA GLY A 173 20.57 -6.13 14.38
C GLY A 173 20.18 -4.66 14.35
N GLY A 174 19.52 -4.17 15.41
CA GLY A 174 19.12 -2.77 15.57
C GLY A 174 18.22 -2.26 14.46
N LEU A 175 18.36 -0.97 14.13
CA LEU A 175 17.58 -0.33 13.07
C LEU A 175 17.83 -0.94 11.68
N ARG A 176 19.04 -1.43 11.41
CA ARG A 176 19.35 -2.12 10.15
C ARG A 176 18.50 -3.37 10.00
N SER A 177 18.29 -4.13 11.08
CA SER A 177 17.36 -5.27 11.10
C SER A 177 15.89 -4.87 11.28
N ILE A 178 15.53 -3.59 11.28
CA ILE A 178 14.12 -3.17 11.07
C ILE A 178 13.92 -2.75 9.62
N TYR A 179 14.90 -2.06 9.02
CA TYR A 179 14.83 -1.51 7.67
C TYR A 179 15.41 -2.42 6.56
N ARG A 180 15.80 -3.67 6.83
CA ARG A 180 16.19 -4.62 5.76
C ARG A 180 15.06 -4.75 4.73
N GLY A 181 15.46 -4.71 3.47
CA GLY A 181 14.52 -4.73 2.36
C GLY A 181 13.99 -3.36 1.98
N THR A 182 14.42 -2.25 2.59
CA THR A 182 14.05 -0.89 2.17
C THR A 182 14.28 -0.65 0.68
N LEU A 183 15.43 -1.04 0.13
CA LEU A 183 15.68 -0.93 -1.32
C LEU A 183 14.71 -1.77 -2.15
N ALA A 184 14.31 -2.95 -1.65
CA ALA A 184 13.30 -3.79 -2.30
C ALA A 184 11.91 -3.14 -2.23
N THR A 185 11.58 -2.46 -1.13
CA THR A 185 10.37 -1.65 -0.98
C THR A 185 10.36 -0.49 -1.96
N VAL A 186 11.46 0.28 -2.09
CA VAL A 186 11.53 1.36 -3.11
C VAL A 186 11.43 0.81 -4.54
N ALA A 187 12.10 -0.31 -4.83
CA ALA A 187 12.03 -0.95 -6.15
C ALA A 187 10.62 -1.44 -6.52
N ARG A 188 9.76 -1.70 -5.52
CA ARG A 188 8.34 -1.98 -5.71
C ARG A 188 7.53 -0.69 -5.79
N ASP A 189 7.68 0.18 -4.80
CA ASP A 189 6.79 1.31 -4.54
C ASP A 189 7.01 2.45 -5.53
N GLY A 190 8.24 2.70 -5.95
CA GLY A 190 8.57 3.76 -6.92
C GLY A 190 7.88 3.51 -8.26
N PRO A 191 8.21 2.41 -8.98
CA PRO A 191 7.57 2.08 -10.25
C PRO A 191 6.05 1.86 -10.11
N GLY A 192 5.61 1.24 -9.02
CA GLY A 192 4.19 1.02 -8.73
C GLY A 192 3.42 2.34 -8.57
N SER A 193 3.96 3.29 -7.81
CA SER A 193 3.33 4.61 -7.59
C SER A 193 3.34 5.45 -8.87
N ALA A 194 4.42 5.40 -9.65
CA ALA A 194 4.48 6.05 -10.96
C ALA A 194 3.37 5.56 -11.89
N ALA A 195 3.19 4.25 -12.02
CA ALA A 195 2.11 3.66 -12.82
C ALA A 195 0.73 3.98 -12.26
N TYR A 196 0.56 3.93 -10.94
CA TYR A 196 -0.70 4.27 -10.28
C TYR A 196 -1.12 5.70 -10.65
N PHE A 197 -0.27 6.70 -10.40
CA PHE A 197 -0.64 8.10 -10.65
C PHE A 197 -0.85 8.40 -12.14
N VAL A 198 -0.02 7.84 -13.04
CA VAL A 198 -0.22 8.03 -14.48
C VAL A 198 -1.55 7.47 -14.96
N VAL A 199 -1.85 6.21 -14.61
CA VAL A 199 -3.09 5.57 -15.06
C VAL A 199 -4.30 6.21 -14.40
N TYR A 200 -4.22 6.58 -13.13
CA TYR A 200 -5.28 7.30 -12.43
C TYR A 200 -5.63 8.61 -13.14
N GLU A 201 -4.63 9.45 -13.44
CA GLU A 201 -4.84 10.73 -14.12
C GLU A 201 -5.28 10.55 -15.59
N MET A 202 -4.75 9.54 -16.29
CA MET A 202 -5.16 9.22 -17.66
C MET A 202 -6.63 8.81 -17.73
N VAL A 203 -7.06 7.91 -16.85
CA VAL A 203 -8.45 7.42 -16.81
C VAL A 203 -9.38 8.54 -16.34
N LYS A 204 -9.01 9.31 -15.32
CA LYS A 204 -9.79 10.49 -14.90
C LYS A 204 -9.99 11.45 -16.06
N LYS A 205 -8.92 11.84 -16.75
CA LYS A 205 -9.00 12.78 -17.89
C LYS A 205 -9.92 12.27 -19.01
N ARG A 206 -9.94 10.96 -19.25
CA ARG A 206 -10.84 10.34 -20.26
C ARG A 206 -12.30 10.28 -19.80
N LEU A 207 -12.54 10.16 -18.49
CA LEU A 207 -13.88 10.10 -17.92
C LEU A 207 -14.46 11.49 -17.61
N THR A 208 -13.64 12.54 -17.56
CA THR A 208 -14.11 13.92 -17.37
C THR A 208 -14.78 14.44 -18.64
N PRO A 209 -16.07 14.81 -18.60
CA PRO A 209 -16.76 15.41 -19.75
C PRO A 209 -16.11 16.73 -20.17
N ALA A 210 -16.16 17.06 -21.46
CA ALA A 210 -15.61 18.30 -21.99
C ALA A 210 -16.23 19.53 -21.29
N GLY A 211 -15.39 20.42 -20.75
CA GLY A 211 -15.82 21.62 -20.03
C GLY A 211 -16.09 21.45 -18.53
N GLN A 212 -15.96 20.24 -17.97
CA GLN A 212 -16.08 20.01 -16.53
C GLN A 212 -14.72 19.88 -15.84
N ASP A 213 -14.69 20.21 -14.55
CA ASP A 213 -13.49 20.05 -13.72
C ASP A 213 -13.33 18.57 -13.31
N PRO A 214 -12.12 17.97 -13.44
CA PRO A 214 -11.83 16.61 -12.97
C PRO A 214 -12.09 16.34 -11.47
N SER A 215 -12.28 17.39 -10.67
CA SER A 215 -12.71 17.32 -9.26
C SER A 215 -14.21 17.01 -9.09
N GLN A 216 -15.02 17.19 -10.15
CA GLN A 216 -16.47 16.94 -10.15
C GLN A 216 -16.86 15.56 -10.71
N LEU A 217 -15.89 14.66 -10.86
CA LEU A 217 -16.16 13.31 -11.34
C LEU A 217 -17.10 12.55 -10.39
N SER A 218 -18.01 11.78 -10.99
CA SER A 218 -18.87 10.86 -10.25
C SER A 218 -18.03 9.83 -9.48
N LEU A 219 -18.58 9.35 -8.37
CA LEU A 219 -17.93 8.35 -7.52
C LEU A 219 -17.56 7.09 -8.32
N SER A 220 -18.41 6.65 -9.25
CA SER A 220 -18.15 5.52 -10.14
C SER A 220 -16.97 5.77 -11.09
N ALA A 221 -16.82 6.98 -11.64
CA ALA A 221 -15.68 7.34 -12.47
C ALA A 221 -14.37 7.35 -11.67
N VAL A 222 -14.40 7.86 -10.43
CA VAL A 222 -13.25 7.83 -9.52
C VAL A 222 -12.88 6.38 -9.16
N MET A 223 -13.86 5.51 -8.96
CA MET A 223 -13.63 4.08 -8.73
C MET A 223 -13.00 3.37 -9.92
N VAL A 224 -13.49 3.62 -11.14
CA VAL A 224 -12.91 3.04 -12.37
C VAL A 224 -11.47 3.51 -12.56
N ALA A 225 -11.19 4.78 -12.31
CA ALA A 225 -9.83 5.33 -12.36
C ALA A 225 -8.92 4.68 -11.30
N GLY A 226 -9.38 4.58 -10.05
CA GLY A 226 -8.65 3.95 -8.95
C GLY A 226 -8.39 2.46 -9.17
N GLY A 227 -9.40 1.70 -9.60
CA GLY A 227 -9.29 0.27 -9.90
C GLY A 227 -8.32 0.01 -11.05
N SER A 228 -8.42 0.77 -12.14
CA SER A 228 -7.51 0.66 -13.30
C SER A 228 -6.07 0.98 -12.90
N ALA A 229 -5.88 2.04 -12.10
CA ALA A 229 -4.58 2.41 -11.55
C ALA A 229 -4.01 1.32 -10.63
N GLY A 230 -4.85 0.70 -9.80
CA GLY A 230 -4.48 -0.43 -8.95
C GLY A 230 -4.01 -1.65 -9.74
N VAL A 231 -4.70 -2.00 -10.82
CA VAL A 231 -4.28 -3.11 -11.72
C VAL A 231 -2.92 -2.81 -12.34
N ALA A 232 -2.73 -1.60 -12.87
CA ALA A 232 -1.45 -1.19 -13.46
C ALA A 232 -0.30 -1.22 -12.46
N MET A 233 -0.53 -0.67 -11.25
CA MET A 233 0.44 -0.69 -10.15
C MET A 233 0.85 -2.12 -9.81
N TRP A 234 -0.11 -3.00 -9.50
CA TRP A 234 0.19 -4.36 -9.06
C TRP A 234 0.82 -5.21 -10.17
N THR A 235 0.48 -4.99 -11.43
CA THR A 235 1.12 -5.67 -12.57
C THR A 235 2.63 -5.41 -12.60
N LEU A 236 3.06 -4.18 -12.33
CA LEU A 236 4.49 -3.83 -12.24
C LEU A 236 5.11 -4.21 -10.89
N ALA A 237 4.35 -4.10 -9.81
CA ALA A 237 4.84 -4.27 -8.45
C ALA A 237 5.00 -5.74 -8.02
N ILE A 238 4.30 -6.70 -8.63
CA ILE A 238 4.35 -8.10 -8.18
C ILE A 238 5.77 -8.69 -8.24
N PRO A 239 6.53 -8.63 -9.35
CA PRO A 239 7.89 -9.16 -9.39
C PRO A 239 8.82 -8.64 -8.29
N PRO A 240 8.97 -7.32 -8.07
CA PRO A 240 9.76 -6.82 -6.95
C PRO A 240 9.14 -7.13 -5.58
N ASP A 241 7.81 -7.24 -5.45
CA ASP A 241 7.14 -7.62 -4.18
C ASP A 241 7.48 -9.06 -3.76
N VAL A 242 7.61 -10.01 -4.71
CA VAL A 242 8.09 -11.37 -4.39
C VAL A 242 9.50 -11.33 -3.80
N VAL A 243 10.42 -10.62 -4.47
CA VAL A 243 11.81 -10.50 -4.04
C VAL A 243 11.88 -9.79 -2.67
N LYS A 244 11.06 -8.76 -2.46
CA LYS A 244 10.93 -8.03 -1.19
C LYS A 244 10.46 -8.96 -0.07
N SER A 245 9.35 -9.67 -0.26
CA SER A 245 8.78 -10.57 0.76
C SER A 245 9.76 -11.68 1.14
N ARG A 246 10.46 -12.27 0.18
CA ARG A 246 11.52 -13.27 0.44
C ARG A 246 12.70 -12.67 1.20
N LEU A 247 13.16 -11.49 0.79
CA LEU A 247 14.29 -10.81 1.43
C LEU A 247 13.99 -10.39 2.87
N GLN A 248 12.77 -9.89 3.12
CA GLN A 248 12.32 -9.48 4.46
C GLN A 248 12.02 -10.66 5.38
N GLY A 249 11.57 -11.77 4.81
CA GLY A 249 11.19 -12.99 5.52
C GLY A 249 12.33 -13.97 5.81
N ALA A 250 13.40 -13.93 5.02
CA ALA A 250 14.51 -14.86 5.18
C ALA A 250 15.37 -14.52 6.40
N PRO A 251 15.99 -15.53 7.04
CA PRO A 251 16.99 -15.31 8.07
C PRO A 251 18.10 -14.34 7.62
N GLU A 252 18.77 -13.71 8.60
CA GLU A 252 19.92 -12.86 8.29
C GLU A 252 21.03 -13.67 7.59
N GLY A 253 21.68 -13.06 6.60
CA GLY A 253 22.73 -13.71 5.81
C GLY A 253 22.25 -14.59 4.64
N THR A 254 20.96 -14.93 4.51
CA THR A 254 20.46 -15.76 3.38
C THR A 254 20.64 -15.07 2.01
N TYR A 255 20.47 -13.74 1.98
CA TYR A 255 20.61 -12.94 0.77
C TYR A 255 21.49 -11.72 1.05
N LYS A 256 22.38 -11.40 0.11
CA LYS A 256 23.25 -10.20 0.18
C LYS A 256 22.50 -8.90 -0.11
N GLY A 257 21.36 -8.98 -0.80
CA GLY A 257 20.53 -7.84 -1.17
C GLY A 257 19.42 -8.20 -2.15
N PHE A 258 18.78 -7.17 -2.72
CA PHE A 258 17.65 -7.33 -3.65
C PHE A 258 18.04 -8.14 -4.90
N VAL A 259 19.12 -7.76 -5.57
CA VAL A 259 19.56 -8.42 -6.82
C VAL A 259 19.97 -9.87 -6.57
N ASP A 260 20.66 -10.14 -5.47
CA ASP A 260 21.03 -11.50 -5.08
C ASP A 260 19.79 -12.36 -4.77
N CYS A 261 18.82 -11.82 -4.04
CA CYS A 261 17.55 -12.49 -3.77
C CYS A 261 16.77 -12.80 -5.07
N ALA A 262 16.73 -11.84 -6.01
CA ALA A 262 16.09 -12.03 -7.31
C ALA A 262 16.79 -13.13 -8.14
N ARG A 263 18.12 -13.09 -8.22
CA ARG A 263 18.92 -14.10 -8.94
C ARG A 263 18.72 -15.48 -8.35
N GLN A 264 18.82 -15.63 -7.03
CA GLN A 264 18.61 -16.92 -6.36
C GLN A 264 17.18 -17.43 -6.52
N THR A 265 16.18 -16.54 -6.49
CA THR A 265 14.77 -16.88 -6.72
C THR A 265 14.57 -17.46 -8.12
N VAL A 266 15.07 -16.78 -9.15
CA VAL A 266 14.94 -17.25 -10.54
C VAL A 266 15.73 -18.54 -10.76
N ALA A 267 16.92 -18.66 -10.17
CA ALA A 267 17.75 -19.86 -10.32
C ALA A 267 17.14 -21.11 -9.66
N LYS A 268 16.49 -20.95 -8.50
CA LYS A 268 15.91 -22.08 -7.74
C LYS A 268 14.49 -22.42 -8.16
N ASP A 269 13.66 -21.41 -8.39
CA ASP A 269 12.21 -21.58 -8.55
C ASP A 269 11.70 -21.19 -9.95
N GLY A 270 12.59 -20.72 -10.83
CA GLY A 270 12.25 -20.26 -12.18
C GLY A 270 11.66 -18.84 -12.22
N VAL A 271 11.51 -18.31 -13.44
CA VAL A 271 10.99 -16.94 -13.68
C VAL A 271 9.54 -16.80 -13.23
N GLY A 272 8.73 -17.86 -13.35
CA GLY A 272 7.33 -17.86 -12.91
C GLY A 272 7.16 -17.60 -11.40
N ALA A 273 8.20 -17.84 -10.59
CA ALA A 273 8.16 -17.56 -9.16
C ALA A 273 7.97 -16.07 -8.84
N LEU A 274 8.45 -15.17 -9.72
CA LEU A 274 8.29 -13.72 -9.58
C LEU A 274 6.84 -13.25 -9.71
N PHE A 275 5.93 -14.10 -10.20
CA PHE A 275 4.51 -13.78 -10.35
C PHE A 275 3.64 -14.46 -9.29
N LYS A 276 4.25 -15.16 -8.32
CA LYS A 276 3.51 -15.75 -7.19
C LYS A 276 2.81 -14.67 -6.39
N GLY A 277 1.51 -14.87 -6.15
CA GLY A 277 0.67 -13.92 -5.44
C GLY A 277 -0.07 -12.92 -6.34
N PHE A 278 0.13 -12.95 -7.67
CA PHE A 278 -0.65 -12.11 -8.60
C PHE A 278 -2.16 -12.31 -8.46
N GLY A 279 -2.63 -13.57 -8.46
CA GLY A 279 -4.05 -13.90 -8.30
C GLY A 279 -4.68 -13.32 -7.02
N PRO A 280 -4.12 -13.60 -5.83
CA PRO A 280 -4.59 -12.98 -4.59
C PRO A 280 -4.58 -11.44 -4.62
N ALA A 281 -3.56 -10.81 -5.22
CA ALA A 281 -3.50 -9.35 -5.34
C ALA A 281 -4.63 -8.79 -6.23
N MET A 282 -4.92 -9.43 -7.36
CA MET A 282 -6.03 -9.03 -8.23
C MET A 282 -7.40 -9.27 -7.57
N ALA A 283 -7.56 -10.39 -6.88
CA ALA A 283 -8.79 -10.70 -6.15
C ALA A 283 -9.08 -9.66 -5.06
N ARG A 284 -8.04 -9.21 -4.35
CA ARG A 284 -8.14 -8.12 -3.38
C ARG A 284 -8.67 -6.83 -4.01
N LEU A 285 -8.13 -6.42 -5.16
CA LEU A 285 -8.59 -5.23 -5.87
C LEU A 285 -10.07 -5.34 -6.29
N GLY A 286 -10.47 -6.53 -6.78
CA GLY A 286 -11.86 -6.78 -7.14
C GLY A 286 -12.82 -6.63 -5.96
N VAL A 287 -12.41 -7.10 -4.78
CA VAL A 287 -13.22 -6.95 -3.56
C VAL A 287 -13.26 -5.50 -3.07
N GLU A 288 -12.13 -4.80 -3.06
CA GLU A 288 -12.08 -3.37 -2.70
C GLU A 288 -12.97 -2.52 -3.63
N LEU A 289 -12.97 -2.81 -4.93
CA LEU A 289 -13.85 -2.16 -5.90
C LEU A 289 -15.34 -2.46 -5.61
N SER A 290 -15.67 -3.72 -5.28
CA SER A 290 -17.05 -4.11 -4.95
C SER A 290 -17.58 -3.45 -3.68
N MET A 291 -16.76 -3.33 -2.61
CA MET A 291 -17.12 -2.62 -1.39
C MET A 291 -17.40 -1.13 -1.64
N GLN A 292 -16.56 -0.53 -2.46
CA GLN A 292 -16.71 0.86 -2.88
C GLN A 292 -18.00 1.06 -3.69
N LEU A 293 -18.32 0.15 -4.62
CA LEU A 293 -19.57 0.19 -5.38
C LEU A 293 -20.81 0.04 -4.50
N MET A 294 -20.78 -0.84 -3.49
CA MET A 294 -21.90 -0.96 -2.54
C MET A 294 -22.14 0.33 -1.77
N ASN A 295 -21.08 1.01 -1.31
CA ASN A 295 -21.19 2.31 -0.62
C ASN A 295 -21.69 3.45 -1.53
N ALA A 296 -21.68 3.27 -2.86
CA ALA A 296 -22.24 4.25 -3.80
C ALA A 296 -23.72 3.99 -4.12
N LEU A 297 -24.22 2.78 -3.86
CA LEU A 297 -25.56 2.33 -4.23
C LEU A 297 -26.56 2.38 -3.05
N PHE A 298 -26.06 2.56 -1.82
CA PHE A 298 -26.84 2.64 -0.57
C PHE A 298 -26.40 3.86 0.23
#